data_AF-A0A2N9MYH7-F1
#
_entry.id   AF-A0A2N9MYH7-F1
#
_cell.length_a   1.000
_cell.length_b   1.000
_cell.length_c   1.000
_cell.angle_alpha   90.00
_cell.angle_beta   90.00
_cell.angle_gamma   90.00
#
_symmetry.space_group_name_H-M   'P 1'
#
loop_
_entity.id
_entity.type
_entity.pdbx_description
1 polymer ?
#
loop_
_entity_poly.entity_id
_entity_poly.type
_entity_poly.pdbx_seq_one_letter_code
_entity_poly.pdbx_strand_id
1 'polypeptide(L)'
;MATPFTIQRSTQEDLTVLSLAGYLDAHTAPEFENTVQQEIDARHLKLIVNCEGLSYISSAGLGVFMSFLEELREQGGDIKICGPSPKVLQVFELLGFPAIFDMLPDVPAAVKRYAECPVKGGE
;
A
#
# COMPACT_ATOMS: atom_id res chain seq x y z
N MET A 1 18.48 -18.64 1.03
CA MET A 1 18.61 -17.66 -0.07
C MET A 1 17.56 -16.59 0.17
N ALA A 2 17.94 -15.33 0.30
CA ALA A 2 16.97 -14.25 0.53
C ALA A 2 16.17 -14.02 -0.76
N THR A 3 14.84 -14.08 -0.68
CA THR A 3 13.98 -13.75 -1.82
C THR A 3 14.13 -12.25 -2.09
N PRO A 4 14.52 -11.82 -3.30
CA PRO A 4 14.64 -10.39 -3.60
C PRO A 4 13.28 -9.73 -3.41
N PHE A 5 13.28 -8.53 -2.83
CA PHE A 5 12.09 -7.69 -2.81
C PHE A 5 11.80 -7.25 -4.25
N THR A 6 10.53 -7.31 -4.65
CA THR A 6 10.12 -6.91 -5.99
C THR A 6 8.79 -6.18 -5.90
N ILE A 7 8.71 -5.05 -6.60
CA ILE A 7 7.51 -4.23 -6.70
C ILE A 7 7.01 -4.34 -8.13
N GLN A 8 5.78 -4.83 -8.29
CA GLN A 8 5.14 -4.92 -9.58
C GLN A 8 3.98 -3.92 -9.66
N ARG A 9 4.14 -2.93 -10.51
CA ARG A 9 3.13 -1.90 -10.75
C ARG A 9 2.17 -2.32 -11.86
N SER A 10 0.88 -2.15 -11.62
CA SER A 10 -0.18 -2.40 -12.60
C SER A 10 -1.22 -1.30 -12.50
N THR A 11 -1.47 -0.61 -13.60
CA THR A 11 -2.51 0.43 -13.65
C THR A 11 -3.83 -0.19 -14.08
N GLN A 12 -4.88 0.04 -13.29
CA GLN A 12 -6.25 -0.40 -13.54
C GLN A 12 -7.12 0.85 -13.60
N GLU A 13 -7.44 1.30 -14.82
CA GLU A 13 -8.20 2.54 -15.06
C GLU A 13 -7.53 3.79 -14.47
N ASP A 14 -7.95 4.21 -13.27
CA ASP A 14 -7.46 5.38 -12.51
C ASP A 14 -6.78 4.96 -11.19
N LEU A 15 -6.56 3.66 -11.01
CA LEU A 15 -5.99 3.05 -9.81
C LEU A 15 -4.62 2.46 -10.11
N THR A 16 -3.64 2.76 -9.27
CA THR A 16 -2.32 2.11 -9.33
C THR A 16 -2.28 0.96 -8.34
N VAL A 17 -2.13 -0.27 -8.84
CA VAL A 17 -1.93 -1.47 -8.03
C VAL A 17 -0.43 -1.77 -7.91
N LEU A 18 0.11 -1.72 -6.70
CA LEU A 18 1.48 -2.08 -6.38
C LEU A 18 1.49 -3.44 -5.69
N SER A 19 1.96 -4.46 -6.38
CA SER A 19 2.13 -5.80 -5.80
C SER A 19 3.52 -5.95 -5.22
N LEU A 20 3.58 -6.21 -3.92
CA LEU A 20 4.82 -6.38 -3.18
C LEU A 20 5.11 -7.87 -3.00
N ALA A 21 6.32 -8.28 -3.35
CA ALA A 21 6.81 -9.63 -3.14
C ALA A 21 8.10 -9.62 -2.32
N GLY A 22 8.24 -10.54 -1.36
CA GLY A 22 9.43 -10.69 -0.54
C GLY A 22 9.30 -10.08 0.87
N TYR A 23 10.28 -9.28 1.29
CA TYR A 23 10.42 -8.78 2.66
C TYR A 23 10.50 -7.25 2.65
N LEU A 24 9.66 -6.58 3.43
CA LEU A 24 9.70 -5.14 3.62
C LEU A 24 10.38 -4.80 4.95
N ASP A 25 11.65 -4.39 4.89
CA ASP A 25 12.48 -4.05 6.04
C ASP A 25 13.22 -2.72 5.80
N ALA A 26 14.12 -2.32 6.70
CA ALA A 26 14.81 -1.03 6.60
C ALA A 26 15.65 -0.87 5.32
N HIS A 27 16.06 -1.96 4.68
CA HIS A 27 16.81 -1.93 3.42
C HIS A 27 15.92 -1.76 2.19
N THR A 28 14.71 -2.33 2.19
CA THR A 28 13.77 -2.32 1.05
C THR A 28 12.69 -1.24 1.17
N ALA A 29 12.44 -0.77 2.39
CA ALA A 29 11.66 0.41 2.73
C ALA A 29 11.94 1.62 1.81
N PRO A 30 13.20 2.09 1.62
CA PRO A 30 13.48 3.25 0.77
C PRO A 30 13.21 3.00 -0.72
N GLU A 31 13.33 1.76 -1.19
CA GLU A 31 13.00 1.40 -2.59
C GLU A 31 11.49 1.45 -2.84
N PHE A 32 10.71 0.92 -1.89
CA PHE A 32 9.26 1.03 -1.91
C PHE A 32 8.81 2.49 -1.82
N GLU A 33 9.42 3.26 -0.92
CA GLU A 33 9.18 4.68 -0.74
C GLU A 33 9.36 5.47 -2.02
N ASN A 34 10.50 5.28 -2.69
CA ASN A 34 10.79 5.98 -3.92
C ASN A 34 9.76 5.64 -5.01
N THR A 35 9.37 4.37 -5.11
CA THR A 35 8.36 3.93 -6.08
C THR A 35 7.02 4.59 -5.83
N VAL A 36 6.57 4.66 -4.56
CA VAL A 36 5.30 5.31 -4.21
C VAL A 36 5.36 6.82 -4.48
N GLN A 37 6.45 7.49 -4.10
CA GLN A 37 6.64 8.92 -4.39
C GLN A 37 6.59 9.21 -5.90
N GLN A 38 7.17 8.36 -6.75
CA GLN A 38 7.06 8.52 -8.21
C GLN A 38 5.62 8.47 -8.70
N GLU A 39 4.78 7.61 -8.11
CA GLU A 39 3.36 7.53 -8.45
C GLU A 39 2.57 8.74 -7.92
N ILE A 40 2.90 9.23 -6.71
CA ILE A 40 2.31 10.46 -6.16
C ILE A 40 2.66 11.68 -7.04
N ASP A 41 3.92 11.83 -7.44
CA ASP A 41 4.39 12.90 -8.33
C ASP A 41 3.70 12.84 -9.71
N ALA A 42 3.47 11.62 -10.21
CA ALA A 42 2.67 11.37 -11.42
C ALA A 42 1.16 11.64 -11.25
N ARG A 43 0.71 12.14 -10.09
CA ARG A 43 -0.69 12.36 -9.70
C ARG A 43 -1.55 11.08 -9.63
N HIS A 44 -0.94 9.92 -9.43
CA HIS A 44 -1.66 8.69 -9.13
C HIS A 44 -2.00 8.64 -7.64
N LEU A 45 -3.10 9.31 -7.29
CA LEU A 45 -3.52 9.50 -5.90
C LEU A 45 -4.34 8.32 -5.33
N LYS A 46 -4.65 7.31 -6.16
CA LYS A 46 -5.43 6.13 -5.75
C LYS A 46 -4.57 4.88 -5.86
N LEU A 47 -3.98 4.48 -4.73
CA LEU A 47 -3.02 3.38 -4.69
C LEU A 47 -3.60 2.15 -3.98
N ILE A 48 -3.40 0.98 -4.56
CA ILE A 48 -3.76 -0.31 -3.99
C ILE A 48 -2.48 -1.10 -3.79
N VAL A 49 -2.14 -1.40 -2.55
CA VAL A 49 -0.94 -2.18 -2.22
C VAL A 49 -1.35 -3.62 -1.97
N ASN A 50 -0.94 -4.52 -2.86
CA ASN A 50 -1.13 -5.95 -2.71
C ASN A 50 0.04 -6.55 -1.93
N CYS A 51 -0.26 -7.02 -0.71
CA CYS A 51 0.66 -7.64 0.23
C CYS A 51 0.63 -9.18 0.19
N GLU A 52 -0.03 -9.79 -0.80
CA GLU A 52 -0.14 -11.25 -0.93
C GLU A 52 1.23 -11.91 -1.10
N GLY A 53 2.11 -11.30 -1.88
CA GLY A 53 3.49 -11.74 -2.05
C GLY A 53 4.42 -11.35 -0.89
N LEU A 54 3.95 -10.55 0.06
CA LEU A 54 4.75 -10.06 1.17
C LEU A 54 4.82 -11.12 2.28
N SER A 55 6.02 -11.68 2.46
CA SER A 55 6.27 -12.71 3.48
C SER A 55 6.54 -12.12 4.87
N TYR A 56 7.00 -10.87 4.94
CA TYR A 56 7.36 -10.22 6.20
C TYR A 56 7.41 -8.70 6.07
N ILE A 57 7.11 -8.02 7.17
CA ILE A 57 7.25 -6.58 7.32
C ILE A 57 7.90 -6.25 8.67
N SER A 58 8.80 -5.26 8.67
CA SER A 58 9.43 -4.70 9.88
C SER A 58 8.96 -3.27 10.15
N SER A 59 9.30 -2.72 11.32
CA SER A 59 8.88 -1.37 11.75
C SER A 59 9.24 -0.26 10.76
N ALA A 60 10.38 -0.39 10.07
CA ALA A 60 10.80 0.56 9.05
C ALA A 60 9.81 0.61 7.87
N GLY A 61 9.37 -0.56 7.38
CA GLY A 61 8.40 -0.62 6.29
C GLY A 61 7.04 -0.04 6.67
N LEU A 62 6.65 -0.20 7.94
CA LEU A 62 5.41 0.36 8.47
C LEU A 62 5.43 1.88 8.56
N GLY A 63 6.54 2.47 9.04
CA GLY A 63 6.70 3.93 9.08
C GLY A 63 6.59 4.54 7.69
N VAL A 64 7.18 3.87 6.71
CA VAL A 64 7.10 4.21 5.28
C VAL A 64 5.65 4.21 4.77
N PHE A 65 4.84 3.18 5.10
CA PHE A 65 3.40 3.19 4.78
C PHE A 65 2.64 4.37 5.40
N MET A 66 2.94 4.71 6.66
CA MET A 66 2.32 5.85 7.34
C MET A 66 2.65 7.17 6.65
N SER A 67 3.92 7.37 6.24
CA SER A 67 4.33 8.57 5.52
C SER A 67 3.55 8.76 4.21
N PHE A 68 3.39 7.72 3.38
CA PHE A 68 2.63 7.87 2.13
C PHE A 68 1.14 8.00 2.36
N LEU A 69 0.60 7.38 3.40
CA LEU A 69 -0.82 7.55 3.73
C LEU A 69 -1.11 9.02 4.02
N GLU A 70 -0.27 9.66 4.83
CA GLU A 70 -0.42 11.08 5.18
C GLU A 70 -0.28 11.94 3.92
N GLU A 71 0.80 11.75 3.15
CA GLU A 71 1.05 12.50 1.92
C GLU A 71 -0.06 12.32 0.87
N LEU A 72 -0.55 11.10 0.65
CA LEU A 72 -1.66 10.84 -0.26
C LEU A 72 -2.93 11.53 0.19
N ARG A 73 -3.25 11.45 1.49
CA ARG A 73 -4.45 12.10 2.03
C ARG A 73 -4.38 13.62 1.92
N GLU A 74 -3.20 14.21 2.12
CA GLU A 74 -2.99 15.66 1.92
C GLU A 74 -3.24 16.08 0.47
N GLN A 75 -2.90 15.23 -0.50
CA GLN A 75 -3.18 15.47 -1.91
C GLN A 75 -4.63 15.13 -2.32
N GLY A 76 -5.47 14.68 -1.38
CA GLY A 76 -6.84 14.25 -1.66
C GLY A 76 -6.94 12.85 -2.28
N GLY A 77 -5.92 12.03 -2.10
CA GLY A 77 -5.86 10.61 -2.45
C GLY A 77 -6.20 9.68 -1.29
N ASP A 78 -6.06 8.38 -1.55
CA ASP A 78 -6.19 7.34 -0.53
C ASP A 78 -5.31 6.15 -0.92
N ILE A 79 -4.96 5.31 0.06
CA ILE A 79 -4.23 4.06 -0.16
C ILE A 79 -4.94 2.90 0.54
N LYS A 80 -5.08 1.77 -0.17
CA LYS A 80 -5.72 0.56 0.36
C LYS A 80 -4.75 -0.60 0.34
N ILE A 81 -4.83 -1.44 1.37
CA ILE A 81 -3.96 -2.61 1.51
C ILE A 81 -4.80 -3.86 1.26
N CYS A 82 -4.31 -4.77 0.42
CA CYS A 82 -4.99 -6.00 0.05
C CYS A 82 -4.13 -7.22 0.27
N GLY A 83 -4.76 -8.36 0.56
CA GLY A 83 -4.09 -9.65 0.67
C GLY A 83 -2.95 -9.72 1.69
N PRO A 84 -2.97 -9.02 2.84
CA PRO A 84 -1.88 -9.17 3.80
C PRO A 84 -1.81 -10.62 4.30
N SER A 85 -0.63 -11.22 4.19
CA SER A 85 -0.35 -12.51 4.83
C SER A 85 -0.66 -12.46 6.34
N PRO A 86 -1.08 -13.56 6.99
CA PRO A 86 -1.45 -13.56 8.41
C PRO A 86 -0.33 -13.04 9.31
N LYS A 87 0.93 -13.28 8.94
CA LYS A 87 2.11 -12.79 9.65
C LYS A 87 2.27 -11.26 9.55
N VAL A 88 1.99 -10.71 8.38
CA VAL A 88 2.01 -9.27 8.11
C VAL A 88 0.84 -8.59 8.80
N LEU A 89 -0.35 -9.21 8.73
CA LEU A 89 -1.55 -8.75 9.42
C LEU A 89 -1.33 -8.66 10.94
N GLN A 90 -0.73 -9.68 11.57
CA GLN A 90 -0.44 -9.63 13.01
C GLN A 90 0.47 -8.46 13.39
N VAL A 91 1.48 -8.16 12.56
CA VAL A 91 2.38 -7.03 12.79
C VAL A 91 1.62 -5.70 12.64
N PHE A 92 0.75 -5.59 11.65
CA PHE A 92 -0.12 -4.43 11.50
C PHE A 92 -1.11 -4.26 12.67
N GLU A 93 -1.73 -5.35 13.14
CA GLU A 93 -2.65 -5.35 14.28
C GLU A 93 -1.96 -4.91 15.57
N LEU A 94 -0.74 -5.41 15.81
CA LEU A 94 0.09 -5.02 16.95
C LEU A 94 0.34 -3.52 17.04
N LEU A 95 0.35 -2.83 15.89
CA LEU A 95 0.61 -1.41 15.79
C LEU A 95 -0.66 -0.58 15.59
N GLY A 96 -1.83 -1.21 15.49
CA GLY A 96 -3.10 -0.51 15.28
C GLY A 96 -3.32 0.05 13.86
N PHE A 97 -2.51 -0.38 12.88
CA PHE A 97 -2.66 0.02 11.47
C PHE A 97 -4.01 -0.34 10.81
N PRO A 98 -4.68 -1.47 11.08
CA PRO A 98 -5.96 -1.77 10.44
C PRO A 98 -7.08 -0.80 10.83
N ALA A 99 -6.90 0.01 11.88
CA ALA A 99 -7.84 1.09 12.21
C ALA A 99 -7.66 2.32 11.30
N ILE A 100 -6.52 2.44 10.63
CA ILE A 100 -6.13 3.62 9.83
C ILE A 100 -6.19 3.30 8.33
N PHE A 101 -5.78 2.09 7.95
CA PHE A 101 -5.77 1.59 6.58
C PHE A 101 -6.99 0.71 6.30
N ASP A 102 -7.60 0.87 5.12
CA ASP A 102 -8.64 -0.04 4.64
C ASP A 102 -7.97 -1.34 4.18
N MET A 103 -7.93 -2.33 5.08
CA MET A 103 -7.40 -3.67 4.80
C MET A 103 -8.47 -4.55 4.20
N LEU A 104 -8.20 -5.04 3.00
CA LEU A 104 -9.12 -5.80 2.18
C LEU A 104 -8.51 -7.16 1.87
N PRO A 105 -9.35 -8.17 1.57
CA PRO A 105 -8.85 -9.51 1.31
C PRO A 105 -8.11 -9.58 -0.03
N ASP A 106 -8.57 -8.85 -1.06
CA ASP A 106 -8.08 -9.00 -2.43
C ASP A 106 -8.07 -7.66 -3.19
N VAL A 107 -7.22 -7.55 -4.21
CA VAL A 107 -7.17 -6.42 -5.15
C VAL A 107 -8.56 -6.05 -5.72
N PRO A 108 -9.37 -6.98 -6.26
CA PRO A 108 -10.72 -6.65 -6.74
C PRO A 108 -11.62 -6.03 -5.67
N ALA A 109 -11.47 -6.41 -4.40
CA ALA A 109 -12.23 -5.79 -3.31
C ALA A 109 -11.81 -4.33 -3.09
N ALA A 110 -10.52 -3.99 -3.20
CA ALA A 110 -10.06 -2.60 -3.15
C ALA A 110 -10.52 -1.77 -4.33
N VAL A 111 -10.43 -2.30 -5.55
CA VAL A 111 -10.95 -1.62 -6.73
C VAL A 111 -12.42 -1.30 -6.54
N LYS A 112 -13.21 -2.28 -6.07
CA LYS A 112 -14.63 -2.08 -5.76
C LYS A 112 -14.83 -1.03 -4.66
N ARG A 113 -14.01 -1.03 -3.60
CA ARG A 113 -14.07 -0.04 -2.52
C ARG A 113 -13.85 1.38 -3.01
N TYR A 114 -12.92 1.58 -3.95
CA TYR A 114 -12.72 2.87 -4.62
C TYR A 114 -13.88 3.26 -5.54
N ALA A 115 -14.52 2.29 -6.19
CA ALA A 115 -15.72 2.54 -6.99
C ALA A 115 -16.95 2.88 -6.12
N GLU A 116 -17.08 2.25 -4.95
CA GLU A 116 -18.20 2.44 -4.01
C GLU A 116 -18.03 3.69 -3.13
N CYS A 117 -16.80 4.07 -2.82
CA CYS A 117 -16.46 5.28 -2.10
C CYS A 117 -15.66 6.19 -3.03
N PRO A 118 -16.32 6.98 -3.91
CA PRO A 118 -15.61 8.00 -4.65
C PRO A 118 -14.97 8.91 -3.63
N VAL A 119 -13.63 8.95 -3.62
CA VAL A 119 -12.85 9.93 -2.87
C VAL A 119 -13.51 11.26 -3.20
N LYS A 120 -14.17 11.87 -2.20
CA LYS A 120 -14.83 13.16 -2.38
C LYS A 120 -13.73 14.14 -2.76
N GLY A 121 -13.56 14.36 -4.06
CA GLY A 121 -12.84 15.50 -4.57
C GLY A 121 -13.48 16.70 -3.90
N GLY A 122 -12.72 17.36 -3.03
CA GLY A 122 -13.13 18.61 -2.45
C GLY A 122 -13.47 19.57 -3.58
N GLU A 123 -14.70 20.07 -3.56
CA GLU A 123 -15.07 21.31 -4.23
C GLU A 123 -14.30 22.49 -3.63
#